data_AF-A0A8S9U8H0-F1
#
_entry.id   AF-A0A8S9U8H0-F1
#
_cell.length_a   1.000
_cell.length_b   1.000
_cell.length_c   1.000
_cell.angle_alpha   90.00
_cell.angle_beta   90.00
_cell.angle_gamma   90.00
#
_symmetry.space_group_name_H-M   'P 1'
#
loop_
_entity.id
_entity.type
_entity.pdbx_description
1 polymer ?
#
loop_
_entity_poly.entity_id
_entity_poly.type
_entity_poly.pdbx_seq_one_letter_code
_entity_poly.pdbx_strand_id
1 'polypeptide(L)'
;MTEISTYSIATFAAGCFWAVQRAFDRVFWAIHDPTSLNRQEDDVGTQYRSGIYYQNEEQHKIALTSKEEHQKTLIKPIVTEIEEAKEFWDAEEAHQKYLEKGGSCSDKGSDVQCGA
;
A
#
# COMPACT_ATOMS: atom_id res chain seq x y z
N MET A 1 -15.68 13.39 -28.71
CA MET A 1 -15.76 14.12 -27.43
C MET A 1 -15.29 13.15 -26.37
N THR A 2 -14.08 13.37 -25.87
CA THR A 2 -13.37 12.52 -24.89
C THR A 2 -14.15 12.44 -23.59
N GLU A 3 -14.66 11.25 -23.26
CA GLU A 3 -15.03 10.91 -21.89
C GLU A 3 -13.75 10.85 -21.07
N ILE A 4 -13.47 11.93 -20.35
CA ILE A 4 -12.39 11.96 -19.37
C ILE A 4 -12.90 11.11 -18.21
N SER A 5 -12.48 9.85 -18.18
CA SER A 5 -12.80 8.97 -17.06
C SER A 5 -12.30 9.61 -15.77
N THR A 6 -13.20 9.81 -14.81
CA THR A 6 -12.91 10.38 -13.49
C THR A 6 -12.19 9.35 -12.62
N TYR A 7 -11.01 8.90 -13.06
CA TYR A 7 -10.13 8.06 -12.25
C TYR A 7 -9.21 8.98 -11.44
N SER A 8 -9.35 8.91 -10.12
CA SER A 8 -8.40 9.54 -9.20
C SER A 8 -7.26 8.55 -8.96
N ILE A 9 -6.03 8.96 -9.29
CA ILE A 9 -4.83 8.15 -9.03
C ILE A 9 -4.36 8.44 -7.58
N ALA A 10 -3.87 7.41 -6.90
CA ALA A 10 -3.19 7.51 -5.62
C ALA A 10 -2.09 6.44 -5.58
N THR A 11 -0.93 6.77 -5.00
CA THR A 11 0.24 5.88 -4.98
C THR A 11 0.46 5.37 -3.56
N PHE A 12 0.70 4.07 -3.42
CA PHE A 12 0.85 3.40 -2.14
C PHE A 12 2.18 2.66 -2.05
N ALA A 13 2.80 2.71 -0.88
CA ALA A 13 3.89 1.83 -0.51
C ALA A 13 3.45 0.99 0.69
N ALA A 14 3.27 -0.31 0.49
CA ALA A 14 2.87 -1.24 1.54
C ALA A 14 3.82 -2.45 1.60
N GLY A 15 5.12 -2.24 1.33
CA GLY A 15 6.07 -3.34 1.11
C GLY A 15 6.08 -3.80 -0.34
N CYS A 16 5.96 -5.10 -0.57
CA CYS A 16 5.99 -5.69 -1.92
C CYS A 16 4.89 -5.08 -2.81
N PHE A 17 5.30 -4.47 -3.91
CA PHE A 17 4.43 -3.60 -4.70
C PHE A 17 3.31 -4.33 -5.47
N TRP A 18 3.32 -5.66 -5.49
CA TRP A 18 2.44 -6.49 -6.31
C TRP A 18 0.98 -6.55 -5.84
N ALA A 19 0.65 -6.06 -4.65
CA ALA A 19 -0.65 -6.30 -4.01
C ALA A 19 -1.60 -5.10 -3.89
N VAL A 20 -1.27 -3.91 -4.40
CA VAL A 20 -2.07 -2.69 -4.09
C VAL A 20 -2.74 -2.08 -5.32
N GLN A 21 -3.85 -2.68 -5.76
CA GLN A 21 -4.84 -1.98 -6.58
C GLN A 21 -6.26 -2.35 -6.13
N ARG A 22 -6.97 -1.34 -5.58
CA ARG A 22 -8.34 -1.35 -5.02
C ARG A 22 -8.54 -1.98 -3.64
N ALA A 23 -8.28 -1.19 -2.59
CA ALA A 23 -9.23 -0.92 -1.49
C ALA A 23 -8.51 -0.12 -0.40
N PHE A 24 -8.63 1.20 -0.51
CA PHE A 24 -7.91 2.19 0.30
C PHE A 24 -8.09 1.98 1.82
N ASP A 25 -9.32 1.74 2.30
CA ASP A 25 -9.56 1.74 3.75
C ASP A 25 -9.51 0.37 4.42
N ARG A 26 -9.83 -0.70 3.70
CA ARG A 26 -9.93 -2.05 4.30
C ARG A 26 -8.78 -2.96 3.95
N VAL A 27 -8.28 -2.86 2.72
CA VAL A 27 -7.24 -3.78 2.27
C VAL A 27 -5.88 -3.28 2.73
N PHE A 28 -5.57 -1.99 2.61
CA PHE A 28 -4.26 -1.46 3.02
C PHE A 28 -3.88 -1.90 4.45
N TRP A 29 -4.70 -1.58 5.45
CA TRP A 29 -4.41 -1.95 6.85
C TRP A 29 -4.47 -3.46 7.13
N ALA A 30 -5.12 -4.25 6.28
CA ALA A 30 -5.26 -5.70 6.46
C ALA A 30 -4.10 -6.52 5.86
N ILE A 31 -3.41 -6.00 4.84
CA ILE A 31 -2.42 -6.76 4.07
C ILE A 31 -0.97 -6.55 4.53
N HIS A 32 -0.69 -5.63 5.44
CA HIS A 32 0.67 -5.35 5.91
C HIS A 32 0.69 -5.01 7.41
N ASP A 33 1.88 -5.00 8.03
CA ASP A 33 2.04 -4.55 9.42
C ASP A 33 2.36 -3.04 9.43
N PRO A 34 1.41 -2.17 9.83
CA PRO A 34 1.60 -0.72 9.82
C PRO A 34 2.42 -0.21 11.01
N THR A 35 2.83 -1.09 11.94
CA THR A 35 3.59 -0.75 13.16
C THR A 35 5.09 -1.05 13.01
N SER A 36 5.48 -1.67 11.90
CA SER A 36 6.87 -2.06 11.61
C SER A 36 7.57 -0.98 10.78
N LEU A 37 8.61 -0.37 11.37
CA LEU A 37 9.40 0.68 10.70
C LEU A 37 10.41 0.05 9.73
N ASN A 38 10.39 0.47 8.46
CA ASN A 38 11.35 0.05 7.42
C ASN A 38 11.50 -1.47 7.29
N ARG A 39 10.39 -2.20 7.47
CA ARG A 39 10.38 -3.65 7.40
C ARG A 39 8.97 -4.17 7.18
N GLN A 40 8.83 -5.15 6.28
CA GLN A 40 7.66 -6.01 6.19
C GLN A 40 8.11 -7.46 6.31
N GLU A 41 7.74 -8.11 7.41
CA GLU A 41 8.17 -9.49 7.71
C GLU A 41 9.70 -9.65 7.72
N ASP A 42 10.21 -10.53 6.85
CA ASP A 42 11.63 -10.83 6.68
C ASP A 42 12.33 -9.79 5.77
N ASP A 43 11.57 -8.96 5.05
CA ASP A 43 12.09 -7.92 4.18
C ASP A 43 12.43 -6.65 4.99
N VAL A 44 13.73 -6.40 5.18
CA VAL A 44 14.26 -5.27 5.97
C VAL A 44 14.92 -4.23 5.07
N GLY A 45 14.55 -2.97 5.25
CA GLY A 45 15.12 -1.85 4.50
C GLY A 45 14.15 -0.69 4.36
N THR A 46 14.68 0.52 4.12
CA THR A 46 13.87 1.74 3.94
C THR A 46 12.95 1.66 2.73
N GLN A 47 13.26 0.81 1.75
CA GLN A 47 12.41 0.49 0.61
C GLN A 47 11.14 -0.28 0.98
N TYR A 48 11.08 -0.93 2.15
CA TYR A 48 9.93 -1.68 2.65
C TYR A 48 9.11 -0.91 3.70
N ARG A 49 9.27 0.42 3.76
CA ARG A 49 8.47 1.26 4.65
C ARG A 49 7.02 1.30 4.19
N SER A 50 6.12 1.41 5.17
CA SER A 50 4.70 1.66 4.91
C SER A 50 4.49 3.17 4.68
N GLY A 51 3.82 3.53 3.59
CA GLY A 51 3.57 4.91 3.19
C GLY A 51 2.32 5.08 2.33
N ILE A 52 1.57 6.15 2.58
CA ILE A 52 0.41 6.59 1.80
C ILE A 52 0.77 7.91 1.13
N TYR A 53 0.70 7.96 -0.20
CA TYR A 53 1.04 9.17 -0.96
C TYR A 53 -0.18 9.77 -1.65
N TYR A 54 -0.58 10.97 -1.22
CA TYR A 54 -1.80 11.64 -1.68
C TYR A 54 -1.52 12.66 -2.79
N GLN A 55 -2.48 12.84 -3.72
CA GLN A 55 -2.40 13.82 -4.80
C GLN A 55 -3.23 15.08 -4.54
N ASN A 56 -4.11 15.06 -3.55
CA ASN A 56 -4.96 16.19 -3.18
C ASN A 56 -5.33 16.17 -1.69
N GLU A 57 -5.82 17.32 -1.20
CA GLU A 57 -6.20 17.51 0.20
C GLU A 57 -7.34 16.61 0.67
N GLU A 58 -8.22 16.20 -0.23
CA GLU A 58 -9.30 15.27 0.11
C GLU A 58 -8.73 13.90 0.47
N GLN A 59 -7.84 13.36 -0.37
CA GLN A 59 -7.12 12.11 -0.10
C GLN A 59 -6.28 12.19 1.17
N HIS A 60 -5.62 13.33 1.43
CA HIS A 60 -4.86 13.55 2.65
C HIS A 60 -5.73 13.41 3.91
N LYS A 61 -6.91 14.06 3.92
CA LYS A 61 -7.85 13.99 5.04
C LYS A 61 -8.39 12.58 5.26
N ILE A 62 -8.73 11.87 4.18
CA ILE A 62 -9.22 10.50 4.28
C ILE A 62 -8.11 9.58 4.81
N ALA A 63 -6.87 9.71 4.32
CA ALA A 63 -5.72 8.94 4.80
C ALA A 63 -5.48 9.15 6.31
N LEU A 64 -5.50 10.41 6.77
CA LEU A 64 -5.28 10.74 8.17
C LEU A 64 -6.40 10.18 9.06
N THR A 65 -7.66 10.36 8.65
CA THR A 65 -8.82 9.84 9.38
C THR A 65 -8.77 8.30 9.45
N SER A 66 -8.42 7.64 8.35
CA SER A 66 -8.29 6.18 8.27
C SER A 66 -7.18 5.67 9.20
N LYS A 67 -6.03 6.35 9.25
CA LYS A 67 -4.92 6.05 10.17
C LYS A 67 -5.35 6.20 11.63
N GLU A 68 -6.05 7.28 11.97
CA GLU A 68 -6.52 7.53 13.34
C GLU A 68 -7.54 6.49 13.79
N GLU A 69 -8.50 6.13 12.94
CA GLU A 69 -9.48 5.09 13.24
C GLU A 69 -8.81 3.72 13.41
N HIS A 70 -7.86 3.37 12.54
CA HIS A 70 -7.17 2.10 12.63
C HIS A 70 -6.23 2.03 13.86
N GLN A 71 -5.58 3.14 14.22
CA GLN A 71 -4.73 3.22 15.40
C GLN A 71 -5.47 2.83 16.69
N LYS A 72 -6.78 3.11 16.80
CA LYS A 72 -7.59 2.74 17.97
C LYS A 72 -7.68 1.23 18.17
N THR A 73 -7.46 0.44 17.12
CA THR A 73 -7.48 -1.02 17.16
C THR A 73 -6.13 -1.64 17.52
N LEU A 74 -5.06 -0.84 17.53
CA LEU A 74 -3.68 -1.29 17.73
C LEU A 74 -3.08 -0.74 19.02
N ILE A 75 -2.34 -1.60 19.73
CA ILE A 75 -1.58 -1.20 20.94
C ILE A 75 -0.32 -0.41 20.57
N LYS A 76 0.33 -0.80 19.46
CA LYS A 76 1.55 -0.15 18.97
C LYS A 76 1.20 1.02 18.04
N PRO A 77 2.00 2.09 18.05
CA PRO A 77 1.79 3.22 17.15
C PRO A 77 2.02 2.81 15.68
N ILE A 78 1.18 3.31 14.80
CA ILE A 78 1.31 3.21 13.35
C ILE A 78 2.44 4.14 12.90
N VAL A 79 3.43 3.54 12.23
CA VAL A 79 4.61 4.24 11.69
C VAL A 79 4.48 4.55 10.19
N THR A 80 3.34 4.22 9.58
CA THR A 80 3.02 4.57 8.18
C THR A 80 3.16 6.07 7.95
N GLU A 81 3.99 6.45 6.97
CA GLU A 81 4.13 7.85 6.54
C GLU A 81 2.94 8.26 5.66
N ILE A 82 2.56 9.53 5.75
CA ILE A 82 1.53 10.12 4.88
C ILE A 82 2.15 11.39 4.29
N GLU A 83 2.46 11.38 3.00
CA GLU A 83 3.11 12.49 2.31
C GLU A 83 2.42 12.80 0.97
N GLU A 84 2.71 13.96 0.41
CA GLU A 84 2.30 14.28 -0.96
C GLU A 84 3.00 13.35 -1.96
N ALA A 85 2.26 12.90 -2.97
CA ALA A 85 2.78 12.06 -4.04
C ALA A 85 3.83 12.81 -4.85
N LYS A 86 5.07 12.33 -4.73
CA LYS A 86 6.21 12.74 -5.56
C LYS A 86 6.16 12.02 -6.91
N GLU A 87 7.06 12.40 -7.81
CA GLU A 87 7.21 11.80 -9.13
C GLU A 87 7.32 10.26 -9.02
N PHE A 88 6.42 9.56 -9.72
CA PHE A 88 6.36 8.11 -9.74
C PHE A 88 7.21 7.57 -10.90
N TRP A 89 8.07 6.61 -10.58
CA TRP A 89 8.93 5.94 -11.56
C TRP A 89 8.41 4.52 -11.76
N ASP A 90 8.08 4.18 -12.99
CA ASP A 90 7.64 2.82 -13.32
C ASP A 90 8.75 1.82 -13.01
N ALA A 91 8.40 0.74 -12.31
CA ALA A 91 9.29 -0.39 -12.13
C ALA A 91 9.51 -1.12 -13.47
N GLU A 92 10.67 -1.76 -13.62
CA GLU A 92 11.00 -2.54 -14.82
C GLU A 92 9.90 -3.57 -15.16
N GLU A 93 9.71 -3.85 -16.45
CA GLU A 93 8.62 -4.70 -16.94
C GLU A 93 8.59 -6.09 -16.27
N ALA A 94 9.75 -6.65 -15.94
CA ALA A 94 9.86 -7.93 -15.23
C ALA A 94 9.07 -7.94 -13.92
N HIS A 95 9.01 -6.81 -13.22
CA HIS A 95 8.33 -6.70 -11.95
C HIS A 95 6.84 -6.39 -12.11
N GLN A 96 6.41 -5.83 -13.24
CA GLN A 96 5.00 -5.57 -13.49
C GLN A 96 4.22 -6.89 -13.54
N LYS A 97 3.09 -6.97 -12.82
CA LYS A 97 2.22 -8.16 -12.78
C LYS A 97 2.95 -9.46 -12.41
N TYR A 98 3.96 -9.39 -11.55
CA TYR A 98 4.80 -10.54 -11.23
C TYR A 98 4.04 -11.76 -10.71
N LEU A 99 2.99 -11.57 -9.89
CA LEU A 99 2.16 -12.68 -9.42
C LEU A 99 1.37 -13.33 -10.56
N GLU A 100 0.84 -12.55 -11.52
CA GLU A 100 0.21 -13.10 -12.75
C GLU A 100 1.23 -13.88 -13.61
N LYS A 101 2.52 -13.55 -13.48
CA LYS A 101 3.64 -14.22 -14.17
C LYS A 101 4.15 -15.47 -13.42
N GLY A 102 3.49 -15.90 -12.34
CA GLY A 102 3.85 -17.10 -11.58
C GLY A 102 4.91 -16.89 -10.50
N GLY A 103 5.09 -15.64 -10.07
CA GLY A 103 6.03 -15.27 -9.04
C GLY A 103 5.61 -15.62 -7.60
N SER A 104 6.55 -15.71 -6.68
CA SER A 104 6.28 -16.04 -5.27
C SER A 104 5.83 -14.83 -4.45
N CYS A 105 4.93 -15.05 -3.48
CA CYS A 105 4.55 -14.06 -2.48
C CYS A 105 4.83 -14.58 -1.07
N SER A 106 5.13 -13.67 -0.15
CA SER A 106 5.20 -13.95 1.30
C SER A 106 3.88 -13.47 1.91
N ASP A 107 2.96 -14.39 2.19
CA ASP A 107 1.66 -14.06 2.80
C ASP A 107 1.76 -13.99 4.33
N LYS A 108 1.28 -12.87 4.88
CA LYS A 108 0.94 -12.72 6.31
C LYS A 108 -0.27 -13.59 6.65
N GLY A 109 -0.10 -14.89 6.88
CA GLY A 109 -1.06 -15.74 7.61
C GLY A 109 -2.56 -15.52 7.32
N SER A 110 -2.90 -15.19 6.07
CA SER A 110 -4.26 -14.92 5.63
C SER A 110 -4.70 -16.14 4.82
N ASP A 111 -5.95 -16.56 4.99
CA ASP A 111 -6.52 -17.72 4.29
C ASP A 111 -6.64 -17.52 2.76
N VAL A 112 -6.16 -16.38 2.26
CA VAL A 112 -6.14 -16.02 0.84
C VAL A 112 -4.80 -16.48 0.27
N GLN A 113 -4.81 -17.64 -0.40
CA GLN A 113 -3.65 -18.08 -1.16
C GLN A 113 -3.34 -17.08 -2.27
N CYS A 114 -2.09 -16.60 -2.33
CA CYS A 114 -1.51 -16.08 -3.56
C CYS A 114 -1.56 -17.14 -4.67
N GLY A 115 -2.63 -17.11 -5.47
CA GLY A 115 -2.81 -17.95 -6.65
C GLY A 115 -4.08 -18.80 -6.61
N ALA A 116 -5.18 -18.19 -7.05
CA ALA A 116 -6.26 -18.86 -7.77
C ALA A 116 -6.84 -17.90 -8.81
#